data_AF-A0A8J6ZCE4-F1
#
_entry.id   AF-A0A8J6ZCE4-F1
#
_cell.length_a   1.000
_cell.length_b   1.000
_cell.length_c   1.000
_cell.angle_alpha   90.00
_cell.angle_beta   90.00
_cell.angle_gamma   90.00
#
_symmetry.space_group_name_H-M   'P 1'
#
loop_
_entity.id
_entity.type
_entity.pdbx_description
1 polymer ?
#
loop_
_entity_poly.entity_id
_entity_poly.type
_entity_poly.pdbx_seq_one_letter_code
_entity_poly.pdbx_strand_id
1 'polypeptide(L)'
;ALFPALLLATEYHQRWEIENTIDELKTHLNGRKTPIRSLKPREVVQEIYGWLLSHYAIRTLMFQAATTASISPLRLGFTGTLRVIRRAIADFQDANSEQLPFFSPN
;
A
#
# COMPACT_ATOMS: atom_id res chain seq x y z
N ALA A 1 37.43 4.60 10.31
CA ALA A 1 36.57 3.47 10.70
C ALA A 1 35.76 3.03 9.49
N LEU A 2 35.62 1.73 9.25
CA LEU A 2 34.93 1.18 8.06
C LEU A 2 33.44 1.57 7.99
N PHE A 3 32.84 1.97 9.11
CA PHE A 3 31.44 2.40 9.20
C PHE A 3 31.34 3.71 10.02
N PRO A 4 31.14 4.87 9.38
CA PRO A 4 30.93 6.13 10.08
C PRO A 4 29.66 6.08 10.95
N ALA A 5 29.73 6.63 12.16
CA ALA A 5 28.63 6.57 13.13
C ALA A 5 27.32 7.18 12.59
N LEU A 6 27.41 8.29 11.85
CA LEU A 6 26.24 8.96 11.26
C LEU A 6 25.55 8.07 10.21
N LEU A 7 26.32 7.35 9.39
CA LEU A 7 25.77 6.41 8.42
C LEU A 7 24.97 5.31 9.13
N LEU A 8 25.55 4.71 10.17
CA LEU A 8 24.86 3.67 10.95
C LEU A 8 23.57 4.18 11.59
N ALA A 9 23.57 5.40 12.13
CA ALA A 9 22.38 6.01 12.72
C ALA A 9 21.27 6.23 11.67
N THR A 10 21.63 6.71 10.47
CA THR A 10 20.69 6.92 9.36
C THR A 10 20.08 5.60 8.88
N GLU A 11 20.91 4.57 8.62
CA GLU A 11 20.42 3.27 8.16
C GLU A 11 19.54 2.57 9.22
N TYR A 12 19.91 2.70 10.50
CA TYR A 12 19.10 2.16 11.60
C TYR A 12 17.74 2.85 11.71
N HIS A 13 17.68 4.16 11.43
CA HIS A 13 16.42 4.88 11.34
C HIS A 13 15.58 4.42 10.15
N GLN A 14 16.19 4.27 8.97
CA GLN A 14 15.50 3.80 7.76
C GLN A 14 14.95 2.38 7.93
N ARG A 15 15.63 1.51 8.69
CA ARG A 15 15.10 0.19 9.06
C ARG A 15 13.70 0.28 9.67
N TRP A 16 13.40 1.33 10.44
CA TRP A 16 12.09 1.48 11.10
C TRP A 16 10.93 1.58 10.09
N GLU A 17 11.20 1.94 8.83
CA GLU A 17 10.20 1.94 7.77
C GLU A 17 9.57 0.55 7.52
N ILE A 18 10.30 -0.53 7.84
CA ILE A 18 9.73 -1.88 7.79
C ILE A 18 8.64 -2.08 8.83
N GLU A 19 8.77 -1.45 10.00
CA GLU A 19 7.79 -1.57 11.09
C GLU A 19 6.52 -0.82 10.73
N ASN A 20 6.66 0.36 10.09
CA ASN A 20 5.54 1.08 9.48
C ASN A 20 4.81 0.20 8.44
N THR A 21 5.56 -0.50 7.58
CA THR A 21 4.99 -1.40 6.57
C THR A 21 4.20 -2.55 7.20
N ILE A 22 4.73 -3.14 8.28
CA ILE A 22 4.05 -4.21 9.02
C ILE A 22 2.79 -3.68 9.71
N ASP A 23 2.83 -2.49 10.31
CA ASP A 23 1.68 -1.85 10.96
C ASP A 23 0.59 -1.48 9.95
N GLU A 24 0.96 -1.01 8.77
CA GLU A 24 0.02 -0.76 7.67
C GLU A 24 -0.79 -1.99 7.30
N LEU A 25 -0.12 -3.12 7.13
CA LEU A 25 -0.77 -4.38 6.78
C LEU A 25 -1.65 -4.91 7.93
N LYS A 26 -1.13 -4.93 9.16
CA LYS A 26 -1.79 -5.54 10.32
C LYS A 26 -2.92 -4.67 10.89
N THR A 27 -2.73 -3.36 10.90
CA THR A 27 -3.61 -2.42 11.61
C THR A 27 -4.46 -1.60 10.64
N HIS A 28 -3.85 -1.03 9.60
CA HIS A 28 -4.48 0.05 8.84
C HIS A 28 -5.27 -0.41 7.61
N LEU A 29 -4.75 -1.35 6.83
CA LEU A 29 -5.36 -1.81 5.58
C LEU A 29 -6.82 -2.25 5.79
N ASN A 30 -7.06 -3.01 6.85
CA ASN A 30 -8.37 -3.56 7.18
C ASN A 30 -9.08 -2.83 8.34
N GLY A 31 -8.43 -1.83 8.96
CA GLY A 31 -9.04 -0.99 10.00
C GLY A 31 -9.60 -1.74 11.20
N ARG A 32 -8.93 -2.81 11.66
CA ARG A 32 -9.27 -3.67 12.82
C ARG A 32 -10.63 -4.39 12.79
N LYS A 33 -11.39 -4.39 11.68
CA LYS A 33 -12.82 -4.82 11.70
C LYS A 33 -13.09 -6.28 11.34
N THR A 34 -12.21 -6.97 10.60
CA THR A 34 -12.53 -8.32 10.14
C THR A 34 -11.30 -9.21 10.20
N PRO A 35 -11.22 -10.19 11.12
CA PRO A 35 -10.16 -11.19 11.06
C PRO A 35 -10.27 -12.00 9.75
N ILE A 36 -9.22 -12.77 9.44
CA ILE A 36 -9.27 -13.77 8.36
C ILE A 36 -10.54 -14.60 8.54
N ARG A 37 -11.36 -14.67 7.49
CA ARG A 37 -12.70 -15.25 7.56
C ARG A 37 -12.71 -16.75 7.29
N SER A 38 -11.76 -17.25 6.50
CA SER A 38 -11.74 -18.67 6.17
C SER A 38 -11.38 -19.54 7.39
N LEU A 39 -12.07 -20.69 7.50
CA LEU A 39 -11.78 -21.73 8.49
C LEU A 39 -10.96 -22.89 7.91
N LYS A 40 -10.51 -22.80 6.65
CA LYS A 40 -9.69 -23.84 6.00
C LYS A 40 -8.26 -23.35 5.81
N PRO A 41 -7.22 -24.11 6.23
CA PRO A 41 -5.82 -23.64 6.18
C PRO A 41 -5.37 -23.10 4.82
N ARG A 42 -5.75 -23.77 3.72
CA ARG A 42 -5.39 -23.35 2.36
C ARG A 42 -6.01 -21.99 2.00
N GLU A 43 -7.29 -21.80 2.31
CA GLU A 43 -8.04 -20.59 1.99
C GLU A 43 -7.63 -19.43 2.91
N VAL A 44 -7.21 -19.71 4.15
CA VAL A 44 -6.56 -18.73 5.04
C VAL A 44 -5.31 -18.15 4.39
N VAL A 45 -4.43 -19.00 3.84
CA VAL A 45 -3.23 -18.55 3.13
C VAL A 45 -3.60 -17.72 1.90
N GLN A 46 -4.62 -18.13 1.14
CA GLN A 46 -5.13 -17.36 0.00
C GLN A 46 -5.66 -15.97 0.41
N GLU A 47 -6.39 -15.86 1.53
CA GLU A 47 -6.90 -14.60 2.03
C GLU A 47 -5.75 -13.64 2.42
N ILE A 48 -4.69 -14.16 3.05
CA ILE A 48 -3.47 -13.39 3.37
C ILE A 48 -2.81 -12.87 2.09
N TYR A 49 -2.70 -13.69 1.04
CA TYR A 49 -2.18 -13.23 -0.26
C TYR A 49 -3.02 -12.09 -0.84
N GLY A 50 -4.35 -12.13 -0.71
CA GLY A 50 -5.23 -11.04 -1.12
C GLY A 50 -4.94 -9.73 -0.38
N TRP A 51 -4.63 -9.79 0.92
CA TRP A 51 -4.25 -8.61 1.71
C TRP A 51 -2.88 -8.07 1.28
N LEU A 52 -1.90 -8.95 1.05
CA LEU A 52 -0.58 -8.55 0.56
C LEU A 52 -0.64 -7.87 -0.81
N LEU A 53 -1.43 -8.42 -1.73
CA LEU A 53 -1.66 -7.82 -3.05
C LEU A 53 -2.33 -6.45 -2.94
N SER A 54 -3.30 -6.30 -2.04
CA SER A 54 -3.97 -5.02 -1.80
C SER A 54 -3.00 -3.97 -1.24
N HIS A 55 -2.16 -4.34 -0.27
CA HIS A 55 -1.11 -3.45 0.26
C HIS A 55 -0.12 -3.03 -0.83
N TYR A 56 0.36 -4.00 -1.62
CA TYR A 56 1.28 -3.77 -2.73
C TYR A 56 0.70 -2.81 -3.78
N ALA A 57 -0.57 -3.00 -4.17
CA ALA A 57 -1.24 -2.13 -5.12
C ALA A 57 -1.33 -0.68 -4.61
N ILE A 58 -1.69 -0.48 -3.35
CA ILE A 58 -1.75 0.85 -2.72
C ILE A 58 -0.35 1.49 -2.69
N ARG A 59 0.69 0.75 -2.25
CA ARG A 59 2.07 1.27 -2.20
C ARG A 59 2.62 1.60 -3.58
N THR A 60 2.27 0.81 -4.60
CA THR A 60 2.64 1.09 -5.99
C THR A 60 1.99 2.38 -6.48
N LEU A 61 0.70 2.58 -6.19
CA LEU A 61 0.00 3.82 -6.53
C LEU A 61 0.59 5.03 -5.80
N MET A 62 0.93 4.90 -4.51
CA MET A 62 1.63 5.94 -3.76
C MET A 62 2.97 6.28 -4.41
N PHE A 63 3.76 5.27 -4.79
CA PHE A 63 5.04 5.47 -5.47
C PHE A 63 4.87 6.22 -6.79
N GLN A 64 3.90 5.82 -7.62
CA GLN A 64 3.58 6.50 -8.87
C GLN A 64 3.15 7.96 -8.64
N ALA A 65 2.23 8.20 -7.70
CA ALA A 65 1.77 9.56 -7.38
C ALA A 65 2.90 10.46 -6.87
N ALA A 66 3.77 9.93 -5.99
CA ALA A 66 4.92 10.66 -5.48
C ALA A 66 5.94 10.97 -6.59
N THR A 67 6.17 10.00 -7.49
CA THR A 67 7.04 10.17 -8.66
C THR A 67 6.52 11.27 -9.57
N THR A 68 5.23 11.26 -9.90
CA THR A 68 4.57 12.31 -10.70
C THR A 68 4.70 13.68 -10.04
N ALA A 69 4.60 13.74 -8.70
CA ALA A 69 4.74 14.98 -7.93
C ALA A 69 6.20 15.35 -7.61
N SER A 70 7.20 14.57 -8.06
CA SER A 70 8.63 14.79 -7.77
C SER A 70 8.95 14.89 -6.26
N ILE A 71 8.29 14.08 -5.43
CA ILE A 71 8.53 14.00 -3.99
C ILE A 71 8.91 12.57 -3.59
N SER A 72 9.56 12.43 -2.43
CA SER A 72 9.84 11.09 -1.87
C SER A 72 8.53 10.34 -1.56
N PRO A 73 8.38 9.07 -1.99
CA PRO A 73 7.21 8.23 -1.67
C PRO A 73 6.96 8.06 -0.17
N LEU A 74 8.02 8.14 0.65
CA LEU A 74 7.91 8.05 2.11
C LEU A 74 7.20 9.26 2.74
N ARG A 75 6.99 10.34 1.98
CA ARG A 75 6.21 11.50 2.46
C ARG A 75 4.70 11.30 2.37
N LEU A 76 4.24 10.28 1.63
CA LEU A 76 2.82 9.99 1.52
C LEU A 76 2.37 9.06 2.65
N GLY A 77 1.31 9.44 3.35
CA GLY A 77 0.71 8.61 4.39
C GLY A 77 -0.17 7.50 3.79
N PHE A 78 0.03 6.25 4.24
CA PHE A 78 -0.76 5.11 3.77
C PHE A 78 -2.24 5.21 4.13
N THR A 79 -2.57 5.61 5.37
CA THR A 79 -3.95 5.76 5.84
C THR A 79 -4.71 6.86 5.08
N GLY A 80 -4.03 7.97 4.78
CA GLY A 80 -4.56 9.06 3.95
C GLY A 80 -4.84 8.58 2.53
N THR A 81 -3.87 7.87 1.93
CA THR A 81 -4.03 7.29 0.59
C THR A 81 -5.18 6.28 0.53
N LEU A 82 -5.29 5.38 1.50
CA LEU A 82 -6.39 4.43 1.60
C LEU A 82 -7.76 5.14 1.66
N ARG A 83 -7.86 6.27 2.36
CA ARG A 83 -9.09 7.07 2.41
C ARG A 83 -9.41 7.70 1.06
N VAL A 84 -8.41 8.20 0.34
CA VAL A 84 -8.59 8.75 -1.02
C VAL A 84 -9.07 7.66 -1.98
N ILE A 85 -8.38 6.51 -2.02
CA ILE A 85 -8.76 5.37 -2.87
C ILE A 85 -10.19 4.94 -2.57
N ARG A 86 -10.54 4.74 -1.30
CA ARG A 86 -11.90 4.32 -0.91
C ARG A 86 -13.00 5.28 -1.36
N ARG A 87 -12.72 6.59 -1.38
CA ARG A 87 -13.67 7.60 -1.90
C ARG A 87 -13.82 7.52 -3.41
N ALA A 88 -12.72 7.26 -4.12
CA ALA A 88 -12.73 7.15 -5.57
C ALA A 88 -13.37 5.86 -6.11
N ILE A 89 -13.56 4.81 -5.27
CA ILE A 89 -14.14 3.53 -5.72
C ILE A 89 -15.49 3.71 -6.42
N ALA A 90 -16.38 4.53 -5.85
CA ALA A 90 -17.70 4.75 -6.45
C ALA A 90 -17.56 5.39 -7.85
N ASP A 91 -16.72 6.42 -7.97
CA ASP A 91 -16.45 7.09 -9.24
C ASP A 91 -15.88 6.13 -10.30
N PHE A 92 -15.01 5.19 -9.90
CA PHE A 92 -14.46 4.16 -10.80
C PHE A 92 -15.46 3.05 -11.14
N GLN A 93 -16.45 2.78 -10.28
CA GLN A 93 -17.52 1.83 -10.56
C GLN A 93 -18.54 2.39 -11.57
N ASP A 94 -18.74 3.70 -11.55
CA ASP A 94 -19.65 4.41 -12.46
C ASP A 94 -18.97 4.82 -13.78
N ALA A 95 -17.64 4.74 -13.87
CA ALA A 95 -16.88 5.06 -15.07
C ALA A 95 -17.22 4.11 -16.23
N ASN A 96 -17.47 4.67 -17.41
CA ASN A 96 -17.74 3.87 -18.60
C ASN A 96 -16.45 3.13 -19.03
N SER A 97 -16.54 1.87 -19.44
CA SER A 97 -15.37 1.01 -19.71
C SER A 97 -14.43 1.58 -20.77
N GLU A 98 -14.94 2.37 -21.71
CA GLU A 98 -14.17 3.07 -22.75
C GLU A 98 -13.26 4.18 -22.20
N GLN A 99 -13.56 4.73 -21.02
CA GLN A 99 -12.81 5.81 -20.38
C GLN A 99 -11.62 5.29 -19.56
N LEU A 100 -11.52 3.98 -19.36
CA LEU A 100 -10.44 3.36 -18.60
C LEU A 100 -9.25 3.07 -19.53
N PRO A 101 -8.06 3.65 -19.26
CA PRO A 101 -6.90 3.54 -20.16
C PRO A 101 -6.39 2.10 -20.36
N PHE A 102 -6.81 1.15 -19.52
CA PHE A 102 -6.48 -0.26 -19.68
C PHE A 102 -7.34 -0.95 -20.76
N PHE A 103 -8.55 -0.46 -21.03
CA PHE A 103 -9.51 -1.06 -21.97
C PHE A 103 -9.68 -0.25 -23.26
N SER A 104 -9.10 0.95 -23.35
CA SER A 104 -9.07 1.71 -24.59
C SER A 104 -8.20 0.99 -25.63
N PRO A 105 -8.73 0.65 -26.82
CA PRO A 105 -7.88 0.18 -27.91
C PRO A 105 -6.99 1.35 -28.36
N ASN A 106 -5.69 1.09 -28.53
CA ASN A 106 -4.75 2.03 -29.14
C ASN A 106 -5.25 2.52 -30.50
#